data_AF-X0ZN20-F1
#
_entry.id   AF-X0ZN20-F1
#
_cell.length_a   1.000
_cell.length_b   1.000
_cell.length_c   1.000
_cell.angle_alpha   90.00
_cell.angle_beta   90.00
_cell.angle_gamma   90.00
#
_symmetry.space_group_name_H-M   'P 1'
#
loop_
_entity.id
_entity.type
_entity.pdbx_description
1 polymer ?
#
loop_
_entity_poly.entity_id
_entity_poly.type
_entity_poly.pdbx_seq_one_letter_code
_entity_poly.pdbx_strand_id
1 'polypeptide(L)'
;VYYPPSKAGDEAEERFGVAPHTDFGVLTLLLQDNSGGLQVQSKSGEWIEAPPIPGTLVCNIGDLLARWSNNRFASTLHRVVNRSTNARYSIP
;
A
#
# COMPACT_ATOMS: atom_id res chain seq x y z
N VAL A 1 -7.64 1.25 9.25
CA VAL A 1 -6.65 2.36 9.31
C VAL A 1 -7.26 3.62 8.74
N TYR A 2 -7.16 4.73 9.47
CA TYR A 2 -7.64 6.05 9.07
C TYR A 2 -6.45 6.94 8.73
N TYR A 3 -6.49 7.61 7.59
CA TYR A 3 -5.52 8.62 7.19
C TYR A 3 -6.23 9.97 7.07
N PRO A 4 -5.78 11.01 7.80
CA PRO A 4 -6.40 12.32 7.72
C PRO A 4 -6.17 12.95 6.34
N PRO A 5 -7.03 13.91 5.92
CA PRO A 5 -6.81 14.71 4.70
C PRO A 5 -5.39 15.26 4.62
N SER A 6 -4.79 15.19 3.42
CA SER A 6 -3.48 15.77 3.14
C SER A 6 -3.56 17.29 3.09
N LYS A 7 -2.55 17.97 3.65
CA LYS A 7 -2.38 19.42 3.58
C LYS A 7 -1.23 19.77 2.63
N ALA A 8 -1.21 21.00 2.13
CA ALA A 8 -0.16 21.48 1.22
C ALA A 8 1.28 21.29 1.76
N GLY A 9 1.47 21.34 3.09
CA GLY A 9 2.78 21.07 3.72
C GLY A 9 3.17 19.59 3.72
N ASP A 10 2.20 18.67 3.78
CA ASP A 10 2.49 17.23 3.83
C ASP A 10 3.06 16.72 2.50
N GLU A 11 2.66 17.30 1.37
CA GLU A 11 3.23 17.00 0.06
C GLU A 11 4.66 17.54 -0.09
N ALA A 12 4.92 18.75 0.39
CA ALA A 12 6.24 19.37 0.35
C ALA A 12 7.27 18.63 1.22
N GLU A 13 6.81 17.99 2.31
CA GLU A 13 7.62 17.17 3.20
C GLU A 13 7.70 15.68 2.79
N GLU A 14 7.13 15.32 1.63
CA GLU A 14 7.04 13.93 1.14
C GLU A 14 6.50 12.94 2.19
N ARG A 15 5.52 13.37 2.97
CA ARG A 15 5.06 12.63 4.15
C ARG A 15 4.41 11.30 3.79
N PHE A 16 4.88 10.23 4.43
CA PHE A 16 4.23 8.92 4.31
C PHE A 16 3.01 8.81 5.23
N GLY A 17 1.93 8.24 4.70
CA GLY A 17 0.88 7.63 5.53
C GLY A 17 1.38 6.35 6.19
N VAL A 18 2.13 5.54 5.44
CA VAL A 18 2.90 4.40 5.94
C VAL A 18 4.20 4.32 5.13
N ALA A 19 5.34 4.25 5.83
CA ALA A 19 6.64 4.15 5.19
C ALA A 19 6.79 2.84 4.38
N PRO A 20 7.75 2.74 3.43
CA PRO A 20 8.04 1.50 2.72
C PRO A 20 8.28 0.31 3.65
N HIS A 21 7.53 -0.77 3.46
CA HIS A 21 7.65 -2.02 4.22
C HIS A 21 7.10 -3.22 3.44
N THR A 22 7.34 -4.41 3.97
CA THR A 22 6.65 -5.66 3.60
C THR A 22 5.75 -6.12 4.74
N ASP A 23 4.76 -6.94 4.42
CA ASP A 23 3.87 -7.52 5.42
C ASP A 23 4.47 -8.82 5.96
N PHE A 24 4.50 -8.98 7.29
CA PHE A 24 5.08 -10.19 7.89
C PHE A 24 4.27 -11.47 7.58
N GLY A 25 2.95 -11.38 7.39
CA GLY A 25 2.03 -12.53 7.32
C GLY A 25 2.15 -13.40 6.05
N VAL A 26 1.10 -14.19 5.78
CA VAL A 26 1.01 -15.01 4.54
C VAL A 26 0.43 -14.18 3.39
N LEU A 27 -0.73 -13.57 3.63
CA LEU A 27 -1.43 -12.69 2.71
C LEU A 27 -2.06 -11.53 3.49
N THR A 28 -2.18 -10.39 2.84
CA THR A 28 -3.01 -9.25 3.28
C THR A 28 -4.13 -9.05 2.27
N LEU A 29 -5.37 -8.92 2.73
CA LEU A 29 -6.54 -8.63 1.89
C LEU A 29 -7.06 -7.25 2.23
N LEU A 30 -6.70 -6.29 1.40
CA LEU A 30 -6.96 -4.88 1.65
C LEU A 30 -8.19 -4.39 0.89
N LEU A 31 -9.17 -3.90 1.65
CA LEU A 31 -10.25 -3.07 1.13
C LEU A 31 -9.82 -1.59 1.17
N GLN A 32 -9.84 -0.94 0.01
CA GLN A 32 -9.58 0.49 -0.15
C GLN A 32 -10.89 1.26 -0.30
N ASP A 33 -10.92 2.49 0.21
CA ASP A 33 -11.87 3.49 -0.28
C ASP A 33 -11.44 4.05 -1.65
N ASN A 34 -12.14 5.09 -2.13
CA ASN A 34 -11.86 5.70 -3.43
C ASN A 34 -10.74 6.76 -3.40
N SER A 35 -10.04 6.94 -2.28
CA SER A 35 -9.02 7.99 -2.13
C SER A 35 -7.65 7.62 -2.72
N GLY A 36 -7.39 6.32 -2.96
CA GLY A 36 -6.13 5.84 -3.52
C GLY A 36 -4.94 5.94 -2.54
N GLY A 37 -3.73 6.15 -3.06
CA GLY A 37 -2.52 6.41 -2.27
C GLY A 37 -1.69 5.20 -1.86
N LEU A 38 -2.14 3.97 -2.15
CA LEU A 38 -1.29 2.78 -2.03
C LEU A 38 -0.33 2.73 -3.21
N GLN A 39 0.96 2.54 -2.94
CA GLN A 39 1.98 2.30 -3.96
C GLN A 39 2.70 0.99 -3.68
N VAL A 40 3.01 0.24 -4.74
CA VAL A 40 3.79 -1.01 -4.70
C VAL A 40 5.07 -0.84 -5.52
N GLN A 41 6.17 -1.41 -5.06
CA GLN A 41 7.43 -1.35 -5.78
C GLN A 41 7.55 -2.51 -6.76
N SER A 42 7.78 -2.18 -8.03
CA SER A 42 8.04 -3.16 -9.08
C SER A 42 9.43 -3.78 -8.92
N LYS A 43 9.70 -4.85 -9.68
CA LYS A 43 11.04 -5.48 -9.72
C LYS A 43 12.14 -4.56 -10.27
N SER A 44 11.79 -3.51 -11.04
CA SER A 44 12.75 -2.51 -11.51
C SER A 44 13.04 -1.43 -10.45
N GLY A 45 12.40 -1.49 -9.28
CA GLY A 45 12.54 -0.49 -8.22
C GLY A 45 11.58 0.70 -8.36
N GLU A 46 10.77 0.73 -9.41
CA GLU A 46 9.79 1.79 -9.66
C GLU A 46 8.57 1.66 -8.73
N TRP A 47 8.09 2.78 -8.20
CA TRP A 47 6.85 2.83 -7.43
C TRP A 47 5.64 2.97 -8.35
N ILE A 48 4.73 2.01 -8.29
CA ILE A 48 3.51 1.95 -9.10
C ILE A 48 2.30 2.20 -8.19
N GLU A 49 1.38 3.05 -8.62
CA GLU A 49 0.10 3.26 -7.92
C GLU A 49 -0.79 2.01 -8.01
N ALA A 50 -1.44 1.67 -6.90
CA ALA A 50 -2.52 0.69 -6.85
C ALA A 50 -3.86 1.42 -6.73
N PRO A 51 -4.46 1.83 -7.87
CA PRO A 51 -5.71 2.58 -7.85
C PRO A 51 -6.85 1.70 -7.30
N PRO A 52 -7.76 2.26 -6.48
CA PRO A 52 -8.94 1.52 -6.03
C PRO A 52 -9.81 1.10 -7.22
N ILE A 53 -10.23 -0.17 -7.23
CA ILE A 53 -11.17 -0.68 -8.22
C ILE A 53 -12.48 -1.06 -7.48
N PRO A 54 -13.64 -0.49 -7.86
CA PRO A 54 -14.90 -0.77 -7.19
C PRO A 54 -15.23 -2.27 -7.13
N GLY A 55 -15.65 -2.75 -5.97
CA GLY A 55 -16.04 -4.16 -5.76
C GLY A 55 -14.87 -5.15 -5.69
N THR A 56 -13.64 -4.67 -5.46
CA THR A 56 -12.44 -5.51 -5.39
C THR A 56 -11.69 -5.36 -4.08
N LEU A 57 -10.77 -6.30 -3.83
CA LEU A 57 -9.77 -6.24 -2.77
C LEU A 57 -8.38 -6.27 -3.42
N VAL A 58 -7.43 -5.57 -2.81
CA VAL A 58 -6.01 -5.77 -3.11
C VAL A 58 -5.50 -6.95 -2.31
N CYS A 59 -4.82 -7.88 -2.97
CA CYS A 59 -4.18 -9.02 -2.30
C CYS A 59 -2.67 -8.85 -2.38
N ASN A 60 -2.02 -8.71 -1.23
CA ASN A 60 -0.56 -8.66 -1.12
C ASN A 60 -0.02 -9.96 -0.53
N ILE A 61 1.16 -10.36 -1.00
CA ILE A 61 1.91 -11.50 -0.48
C ILE A 61 2.80 -11.00 0.66
N GLY A 62 2.78 -11.72 1.78
CA GLY A 62 3.64 -11.44 2.91
C GLY A 62 4.86 -12.36 3.02
N ASP A 63 5.72 -12.05 3.98
CA ASP A 63 7.03 -12.66 4.19
C ASP A 63 6.94 -14.17 4.46
N LEU A 64 5.91 -14.64 5.17
CA LEU A 64 5.75 -16.07 5.44
C LEU A 64 5.48 -16.86 4.16
N LEU A 65 4.63 -16.35 3.24
CA LEU A 65 4.36 -17.04 1.98
C LEU A 65 5.55 -16.99 1.04
N ALA A 66 6.27 -15.86 1.01
CA ALA A 66 7.54 -15.76 0.30
C ALA A 66 8.52 -16.83 0.81
N ARG A 67 8.67 -16.98 2.14
CA ARG A 67 9.55 -17.98 2.74
C ARG A 67 9.10 -19.41 2.45
N TRP A 68 7.83 -19.74 2.60
CA TRP A 68 7.29 -21.09 2.37
C TRP A 68 7.40 -21.52 0.91
N SER A 69 7.26 -20.57 -0.01
CA SER A 69 7.42 -20.81 -1.45
C SER A 69 8.88 -20.78 -1.92
N ASN A 70 9.84 -20.71 -0.98
CA ASN A 70 11.27 -20.54 -1.26
C ASN A 70 11.55 -19.37 -2.22
N ASN A 71 10.92 -18.22 -1.95
CA ASN A 71 10.97 -16.98 -2.74
C ASN A 71 10.45 -17.10 -4.17
N ARG A 72 9.67 -18.14 -4.50
CA ARG A 72 8.93 -18.18 -5.78
C ARG A 72 7.92 -17.04 -5.87
N PHE A 73 7.28 -16.71 -4.76
CA PHE A 73 6.43 -15.54 -4.62
C PHE A 73 7.18 -14.45 -3.84
N ALA A 74 7.12 -13.22 -4.33
CA ALA A 74 7.79 -12.09 -3.70
C ALA A 74 6.86 -11.40 -2.69
N SER A 75 7.38 -11.11 -1.50
CA SER A 75 6.77 -10.17 -0.57
C SER A 75 7.09 -8.75 -1.07
N THR A 76 6.10 -8.07 -1.63
CA THR A 76 6.34 -6.83 -2.38
C THR A 76 6.40 -5.63 -1.43
N LEU A 77 7.48 -4.86 -1.52
CA LEU A 77 7.60 -3.57 -0.84
C LEU A 77 6.45 -2.67 -1.26
N HIS A 78 5.77 -2.10 -0.27
CA HIS A 78 4.66 -1.19 -0.50
C HIS A 78 4.68 -0.06 0.52
N ARG A 79 4.05 1.06 0.16
CA ARG A 79 3.96 2.27 0.98
C ARG A 79 2.64 2.96 0.77
N VAL A 80 2.30 3.88 1.67
CA VAL A 80 1.13 4.75 1.49
C VAL A 80 1.59 6.20 1.42
N VAL A 81 1.25 6.86 0.32
CA VAL A 81 1.43 8.31 0.13
C VAL A 81 0.04 8.91 0.01
N ASN A 82 -0.38 9.69 1.01
CA ASN A 82 -1.70 10.30 0.98
C ASN A 82 -1.65 11.66 0.25
N ARG A 83 -2.29 11.73 -0.91
CA ARG A 83 -2.45 12.98 -1.68
C ARG A 83 -3.91 13.46 -1.71
N SER A 84 -4.80 12.76 -1.01
CA SER A 84 -6.23 13.09 -1.02
C SER A 84 -6.51 14.29 -0.12
N THR A 85 -7.32 15.22 -0.62
CA THR A 85 -7.91 16.30 0.19
C THR A 85 -9.07 15.82 1.07
N ASN A 86 -9.45 14.55 0.94
CA ASN A 86 -10.43 13.87 1.79
C ASN A 86 -9.74 12.88 2.73
N ALA A 87 -10.45 12.45 3.77
CA ALA A 87 -9.99 11.35 4.61
C ALA A 87 -9.93 10.04 3.81
N ARG A 88 -8.88 9.24 4.05
CA ARG A 88 -8.74 7.91 3.46
C ARG A 88 -9.00 6.83 4.52
N TYR A 89 -9.79 5.82 4.13
CA TYR A 89 -10.07 4.64 4.92
C TYR A 89 -9.49 3.39 4.24
N SER A 90 -8.87 2.52 5.04
CA SER A 90 -8.15 1.33 4.58
C SER A 90 -8.41 0.20 5.58
N ILE A 91 -8.92 -0.94 5.13
CA ILE A 91 -9.26 -2.09 5.99
C ILE A 91 -8.45 -3.30 5.49
N PRO A 92 -7.23 -3.51 6.02
CA PRO A 92 -6.38 -4.65 5.69
C PRO A 92 -6.80 -5.94 6.42
#